data_AF-A0A973KWF5-F1
#
_entry.id   AF-A0A973KWF5-F1
#
_cell.length_a   1.000
_cell.length_b   1.000
_cell.length_c   1.000
_cell.angle_alpha   90.00
_cell.angle_beta   90.00
_cell.angle_gamma   90.00
#
_symmetry.space_group_name_H-M   'P 1'
#
loop_
_entity.id
_entity.type
_entity.pdbx_description
1 polymer ?
#
loop_
_entity_poly.entity_id
_entity_poly.type
_entity_poly.pdbx_seq_one_letter_code
_entity_poly.pdbx_strand_id
1 'polypeptide(L)'
;FQKMLLDVFYSVSEDFLVRHNGTPAPHYWPNWDLCNMACALATGIFCDDQAKVEQAVEYFKHGVGMGSIKHAIPVVHDDGLAQWMEAGRDQGHSLLGVGLMGTVCEMAWNQGIDLYGYDDNRFLKGAQYVAKWSLGGNVSYTPYAQLDRRPGIQQPTSVAPASPTQVRPVWAMIANHYTKRRGLSATYLTQIAAKAAPEGGGGDYGPNSGGFDQLGFGTLAFTRDKGATTATPTPSASDAGSGARPRTAATTSASASASPAGGGLAATGSGDVVGWAAAAGVTAVAGGLLFLRRRDRVRRDGAQ
;
A
#
# COMPACT_ATOMS: atom_id res chain seq x y z
N PHE A 1 17.70 -7.39 12.09
CA PHE A 1 17.00 -6.50 11.14
C PHE A 1 16.25 -5.35 11.81
N GLN A 2 15.53 -5.55 12.92
CA GLN A 2 14.79 -4.49 13.62
C GLN A 2 15.61 -3.22 13.91
N LYS A 3 16.80 -3.36 14.51
CA LYS A 3 17.70 -2.22 14.78
C LYS A 3 18.01 -1.40 13.52
N MET A 4 18.25 -2.05 12.38
CA MET A 4 18.51 -1.35 11.12
C MET A 4 17.27 -0.60 10.63
N LEU A 5 16.09 -1.22 10.71
CA LEU A 5 14.83 -0.56 10.33
C LEU A 5 14.55 0.67 11.20
N LEU A 6 14.75 0.55 12.52
CA LEU A 6 14.54 1.65 13.47
C LEU A 6 15.57 2.77 13.30
N ASP A 7 16.86 2.42 13.35
CA ASP A 7 17.94 3.42 13.46
C ASP A 7 18.25 4.11 12.12
N VAL A 8 18.01 3.43 10.99
CA VAL A 8 18.39 3.94 9.66
C VAL A 8 17.19 4.38 8.83
N PHE A 9 16.15 3.54 8.73
CA PHE A 9 15.04 3.81 7.80
C PHE A 9 13.93 4.64 8.46
N TYR A 10 13.41 4.17 9.59
CA TYR A 10 12.37 4.87 10.34
C TYR A 10 12.84 6.24 10.81
N SER A 11 14.06 6.37 11.33
CA SER A 11 14.59 7.65 11.79
C SER A 11 14.56 8.74 10.72
N VAL A 12 14.95 8.40 9.48
CA VAL A 12 14.93 9.33 8.34
C VAL A 12 13.49 9.62 7.90
N SER A 13 12.62 8.61 7.86
CA SER A 13 11.23 8.80 7.46
C SER A 13 10.40 9.60 8.47
N GLU A 14 10.55 9.33 9.76
CA GLU A 14 9.93 10.11 10.82
C GLU A 14 10.41 11.56 10.77
N ASP A 15 11.72 11.77 10.65
CA ASP A 15 12.30 13.10 10.56
C ASP A 15 11.73 13.90 9.37
N PHE A 16 11.57 13.25 8.22
CA PHE A 16 10.91 13.85 7.07
C PHE A 16 9.45 14.22 7.35
N LEU A 17 8.66 13.30 7.93
CA LEU A 17 7.23 13.54 8.21
C LEU A 17 7.03 14.66 9.24
N VAL A 18 7.99 14.89 10.14
CA VAL A 18 7.92 15.94 11.17
C VAL A 18 8.45 17.27 10.65
N ARG A 19 9.61 17.26 9.99
CA ARG A 19 10.36 18.49 9.67
C ARG A 19 10.31 18.88 8.20
N HIS A 20 9.90 17.97 7.30
CA HIS A 20 9.91 18.16 5.84
C HIS A 20 11.21 18.81 5.37
N ASN A 21 12.37 18.27 5.79
CA ASN A 21 13.70 18.82 5.51
C ASN A 21 13.89 20.31 5.87
N GLY A 22 13.20 20.79 6.90
CA GLY A 22 13.23 22.20 7.32
C GLY A 22 12.42 23.14 6.43
N THR A 23 11.61 22.61 5.52
CA THR A 23 10.70 23.38 4.65
C THR A 23 9.27 23.35 5.19
N PRO A 24 8.39 24.29 4.80
CA PRO A 24 6.98 24.20 5.13
C PRO A 24 6.38 22.89 4.60
N ALA A 25 5.54 22.22 5.40
CA ALA A 25 4.93 20.92 5.04
C ALA A 25 4.28 20.85 3.63
N PRO A 26 3.68 21.91 3.08
CA PRO A 26 3.13 21.90 1.71
C PRO A 26 4.17 21.90 0.58
N HIS A 27 5.45 22.04 0.89
CA HIS A 27 6.51 22.14 -0.12
C HIS A 27 6.64 20.88 -0.97
N TYR A 28 6.47 19.71 -0.36
CA TYR A 28 6.59 18.41 -1.03
C TYR A 28 5.26 17.88 -1.54
N TRP A 29 5.34 17.06 -2.60
CA TRP A 29 4.19 16.38 -3.16
C TRP A 29 3.79 15.15 -2.33
N PRO A 30 2.52 14.69 -2.40
CA PRO A 30 1.98 13.60 -1.61
C PRO A 30 2.82 12.32 -1.61
N ASN A 31 3.42 11.95 -2.75
CA ASN A 31 4.26 10.74 -2.82
C ASN A 31 5.44 10.75 -1.84
N TRP A 32 6.00 11.92 -1.49
CA TRP A 32 7.12 12.03 -0.56
C TRP A 32 6.69 11.67 0.87
N ASP A 33 5.59 12.24 1.32
CA ASP A 33 4.99 11.88 2.60
C ASP A 33 4.54 10.41 2.60
N LEU A 34 3.91 9.95 1.52
CA LEU A 34 3.38 8.59 1.43
C LEU A 34 4.47 7.52 1.48
N CYS A 35 5.64 7.74 0.87
CA CYS A 35 6.73 6.76 0.93
C CYS A 35 7.35 6.70 2.33
N ASN A 36 7.50 7.85 3.00
CA ASN A 36 8.00 7.90 4.37
C ASN A 36 6.98 7.33 5.37
N MET A 37 5.69 7.59 5.18
CA MET A 37 4.61 7.00 5.97
C MET A 37 4.53 5.48 5.78
N ALA A 38 4.69 4.99 4.55
CA ALA A 38 4.75 3.55 4.30
C ALA A 38 5.95 2.90 5.00
N CYS A 39 7.13 3.54 4.97
CA CYS A 39 8.31 3.07 5.69
C CYS A 39 8.09 3.05 7.21
N ALA A 40 7.51 4.11 7.76
CA ALA A 40 7.24 4.24 9.18
C ALA A 40 6.25 3.18 9.67
N LEU A 41 5.13 3.01 8.96
CA LEU A 41 4.10 2.01 9.28
C LEU A 41 4.67 0.58 9.19
N ALA A 42 5.37 0.25 8.09
CA ALA A 42 5.98 -1.07 7.92
C ALA A 42 7.00 -1.37 9.03
N THR A 43 7.79 -0.38 9.44
CA THR A 43 8.76 -0.52 10.53
C THR A 43 8.08 -0.75 11.87
N GLY A 44 7.02 0.00 12.17
CA GLY A 44 6.20 -0.20 13.37
C GLY A 44 5.63 -1.61 13.46
N ILE A 45 5.01 -2.09 12.37
CA ILE A 45 4.46 -3.46 12.27
C ILE A 45 5.57 -4.50 12.47
N PHE A 46 6.69 -4.39 11.74
CA PHE A 46 7.76 -5.39 11.81
C PHE A 46 8.44 -5.47 13.19
N CYS A 47 8.44 -4.37 13.94
CA CYS A 47 9.05 -4.29 15.26
C CYS A 47 8.05 -4.52 16.41
N ASP A 48 6.80 -4.87 16.11
CA ASP A 48 5.70 -4.95 17.10
C ASP A 48 5.57 -3.67 17.94
N ASP A 49 5.82 -2.51 17.32
CA ASP A 49 5.79 -1.20 17.97
C ASP A 49 4.49 -0.47 17.63
N GLN A 50 3.48 -0.70 18.48
CA GLN A 50 2.14 -0.16 18.32
C GLN A 50 2.11 1.38 18.32
N ALA A 51 2.99 2.04 19.07
CA ALA A 51 3.04 3.50 19.10
C ALA A 51 3.45 4.09 17.74
N LYS A 52 4.39 3.43 17.04
CA LYS A 52 4.79 3.83 15.68
C LYS A 52 3.70 3.56 14.64
N VAL A 53 2.96 2.45 14.80
CA VAL A 53 1.77 2.16 13.97
C VAL A 53 0.73 3.27 14.14
N GLU A 54 0.40 3.64 15.38
CA GLU A 54 -0.56 4.70 15.68
C GLU A 54 -0.11 6.05 15.15
N GLN A 55 1.17 6.41 15.30
CA GLN A 55 1.73 7.64 14.74
C GLN A 55 1.55 7.72 13.22
N ALA A 56 1.81 6.64 12.48
CA ALA A 56 1.63 6.62 11.03
C ALA A 56 0.15 6.70 10.62
N VAL A 57 -0.73 6.03 11.36
CA VAL A 57 -2.20 6.08 11.16
C VAL A 57 -2.75 7.48 11.42
N GLU A 58 -2.30 8.14 12.48
CA GLU A 58 -2.72 9.50 12.78
C GLU A 58 -2.15 10.50 11.77
N TYR A 59 -0.92 10.29 11.27
CA TYR A 59 -0.40 11.08 10.15
C TYR A 59 -1.23 10.91 8.88
N PHE A 60 -1.65 9.70 8.54
CA PHE A 60 -2.53 9.46 7.39
C PHE A 60 -3.81 10.29 7.47
N LYS A 61 -4.43 10.35 8.66
CA LYS A 61 -5.73 11.02 8.87
C LYS A 61 -5.62 12.54 9.02
N HIS A 62 -4.57 12.99 9.72
CA HIS A 62 -4.47 14.35 10.29
C HIS A 62 -3.10 15.01 10.08
N GLY A 63 -2.18 14.35 9.39
CA GLY A 63 -0.84 14.86 9.11
C GLY A 63 -0.88 16.20 8.37
N VAL A 64 0.08 17.06 8.72
CA VAL A 64 0.18 18.43 8.18
C VAL A 64 0.72 18.48 6.75
N GLY A 65 1.44 17.44 6.33
CA GLY A 65 2.01 17.36 4.99
C GLY A 65 1.06 16.78 3.95
N MET A 66 1.51 16.80 2.71
CA MET A 66 0.68 16.56 1.54
C MET A 66 0.26 15.10 1.36
N GLY A 67 0.85 14.15 2.09
CA GLY A 67 0.47 12.73 2.02
C GLY A 67 -0.68 12.32 2.93
N SER A 68 -1.11 13.18 3.85
CA SER A 68 -2.34 12.89 4.61
C SER A 68 -3.55 12.94 3.66
N ILE A 69 -4.55 12.10 3.93
CA ILE A 69 -5.64 11.80 3.01
C ILE A 69 -6.37 13.05 2.49
N LYS A 70 -6.58 14.06 3.35
CA LYS A 70 -7.27 15.31 2.98
C LYS A 70 -6.38 16.28 2.20
N HIS A 71 -5.06 16.18 2.27
CA HIS A 71 -4.17 16.98 1.44
C HIS A 71 -3.84 16.29 0.11
N ALA A 72 -3.68 14.96 0.14
CA ALA A 72 -3.45 14.15 -1.05
C ALA A 72 -4.68 14.12 -1.98
N ILE A 73 -5.87 14.13 -1.38
CA ILE A 73 -7.15 14.10 -2.08
C ILE A 73 -8.02 15.26 -1.56
N PRO A 74 -7.79 16.53 -1.98
CA PRO A 74 -8.37 17.69 -1.31
C PRO A 74 -9.85 17.91 -1.58
N VAL A 75 -10.30 17.63 -2.80
CA VAL A 75 -11.65 17.98 -3.27
C VAL A 75 -12.41 16.73 -3.64
N VAL A 76 -13.64 16.60 -3.15
CA VAL A 76 -14.64 15.67 -3.69
C VAL A 76 -15.55 16.49 -4.59
N HIS A 77 -15.64 16.12 -5.86
CA HIS A 77 -16.43 16.81 -6.87
C HIS A 77 -17.88 16.30 -6.89
N ASP A 78 -18.77 17.05 -7.54
CA ASP A 78 -20.20 16.75 -7.63
C ASP A 78 -20.50 15.40 -8.31
N ASP A 79 -19.60 14.91 -9.16
CA ASP A 79 -19.71 13.59 -9.80
C ASP A 79 -19.30 12.42 -8.88
N GLY A 80 -18.94 12.71 -7.63
CA GLY A 80 -18.53 11.75 -6.61
C GLY A 80 -17.07 11.30 -6.71
N LEU A 81 -16.32 11.74 -7.72
CA LEU A 81 -14.87 11.51 -7.80
C LEU A 81 -14.12 12.51 -6.93
N ALA A 82 -12.94 12.13 -6.45
CA ALA A 82 -12.14 13.00 -5.61
C ALA A 82 -10.79 13.29 -6.26
N GLN A 83 -10.45 14.58 -6.38
CA GLN A 83 -9.25 15.03 -7.05
C GLN A 83 -8.01 14.49 -6.36
N TRP A 84 -7.16 13.78 -7.10
CA TRP A 84 -5.80 13.49 -6.65
C TRP A 84 -4.91 14.70 -6.88
N MET A 85 -4.32 15.24 -5.82
CA MET A 85 -3.60 16.52 -5.87
C MET A 85 -2.45 16.48 -6.89
N GLU A 86 -1.66 15.40 -6.87
CA GLU A 86 -0.50 15.21 -7.73
C GLU A 86 -0.84 14.96 -9.21
N ALA A 87 -2.12 14.81 -9.56
CA ALA A 87 -2.56 14.72 -10.95
C ALA A 87 -2.30 16.00 -11.74
N GLY A 88 -2.11 17.14 -11.06
CA GLY A 88 -1.66 18.38 -11.69
C GLY A 88 -0.15 18.41 -12.01
N ARG A 89 0.65 17.52 -11.40
CA ARG A 89 2.10 17.43 -11.62
C ARG A 89 2.41 16.60 -12.86
N ASP A 90 2.13 15.30 -12.78
CA ASP A 90 2.24 14.34 -13.87
C ASP A 90 1.61 12.99 -13.49
N GLN A 91 1.42 12.13 -14.50
CA GLN A 91 0.80 10.82 -14.31
C GLN A 91 1.69 9.84 -13.56
N GLY A 92 3.01 9.89 -13.76
CA GLY A 92 3.94 8.96 -13.12
C GLY A 92 3.92 9.04 -11.62
N HIS A 93 3.93 10.26 -11.08
CA HIS A 93 3.88 10.48 -9.64
C HIS A 93 2.47 10.30 -9.07
N SER A 94 1.43 10.57 -9.85
CA SER A 94 0.06 10.25 -9.43
C SER A 94 -0.13 8.75 -9.22
N LEU A 95 0.37 7.93 -10.15
CA LEU A 95 0.31 6.48 -10.04
C LEU A 95 1.19 5.96 -8.88
N LEU A 96 2.37 6.55 -8.67
CA LEU A 96 3.20 6.28 -7.49
C LEU A 96 2.43 6.55 -6.20
N GLY A 97 1.83 7.73 -6.08
CA GLY A 97 1.09 8.14 -4.89
C GLY A 97 -0.12 7.25 -4.60
N VAL A 98 -0.93 6.91 -5.63
CA VAL A 98 -2.05 5.96 -5.49
C VAL A 98 -1.55 4.59 -5.04
N GLY A 99 -0.44 4.11 -5.60
CA GLY A 99 0.19 2.85 -5.20
C GLY A 99 0.63 2.87 -3.74
N LEU A 100 1.37 3.91 -3.31
CA LEU A 100 1.84 4.05 -1.93
C LEU A 100 0.68 4.18 -0.93
N MET A 101 -0.34 4.96 -1.25
CA MET A 101 -1.54 5.07 -0.40
C MET A 101 -2.27 3.73 -0.32
N GLY A 102 -2.35 2.99 -1.43
CA GLY A 102 -2.84 1.62 -1.44
C GLY A 102 -2.05 0.71 -0.51
N THR A 103 -0.72 0.77 -0.56
CA THR A 103 0.16 -0.03 0.32
C THR A 103 -0.04 0.33 1.79
N VAL A 104 -0.12 1.61 2.14
CA VAL A 104 -0.40 2.07 3.51
C VAL A 104 -1.75 1.52 3.99
N CYS A 105 -2.79 1.66 3.18
CA CYS A 105 -4.12 1.14 3.50
C CYS A 105 -4.14 -0.39 3.66
N GLU A 106 -3.44 -1.14 2.80
CA GLU A 106 -3.41 -2.61 2.89
C GLU A 106 -2.58 -3.10 4.08
N MET A 107 -1.45 -2.44 4.39
CA MET A 107 -0.69 -2.73 5.62
C MET A 107 -1.56 -2.50 6.86
N ALA A 108 -2.24 -1.34 6.94
CA ALA A 108 -3.14 -1.02 8.04
C ALA A 108 -4.32 -2.00 8.14
N TRP A 109 -4.91 -2.36 7.01
CA TRP A 109 -6.00 -3.34 6.94
C TRP A 109 -5.59 -4.69 7.51
N ASN A 110 -4.38 -5.16 7.22
CA ASN A 110 -3.85 -6.41 7.77
C ASN A 110 -3.55 -6.34 9.28
N GLN A 111 -3.55 -5.13 9.87
CA GLN A 111 -3.52 -4.92 11.33
C GLN A 111 -4.93 -4.68 11.93
N GLY A 112 -5.99 -4.82 11.14
CA GLY A 112 -7.36 -4.56 11.58
C GLY A 112 -7.77 -3.08 11.59
N ILE A 113 -7.00 -2.20 10.96
CA ILE A 113 -7.24 -0.74 10.92
C ILE A 113 -7.80 -0.37 9.54
N ASP A 114 -9.06 0.09 9.50
CA ASP A 114 -9.75 0.41 8.24
C ASP A 114 -9.43 1.83 7.74
N LEU A 115 -8.28 1.99 7.06
CA LEU A 115 -7.95 3.22 6.34
C LEU A 115 -8.60 3.33 4.96
N TYR A 116 -8.98 2.20 4.35
CA TYR A 116 -9.72 2.19 3.09
C TYR A 116 -11.11 2.83 3.23
N GLY A 117 -11.77 2.62 4.38
CA GLY A 117 -13.06 3.21 4.72
C GLY A 117 -13.03 4.66 5.18
N TYR A 118 -11.85 5.20 5.50
CA TYR A 118 -11.71 6.50 6.15
C TYR A 118 -12.24 7.66 5.29
N ASP A 119 -12.86 8.63 5.96
CA ASP A 119 -13.44 9.86 5.39
C ASP A 119 -14.39 9.58 4.20
N ASP A 120 -15.36 8.69 4.41
CA ASP A 120 -16.34 8.25 3.42
C ASP A 120 -15.69 7.68 2.14
N ASN A 121 -14.79 6.71 2.35
CA ASN A 121 -14.00 6.05 1.30
C ASN A 121 -13.27 7.07 0.41
N ARG A 122 -12.67 8.12 0.99
CA ARG A 122 -11.98 9.17 0.21
C ARG A 122 -10.94 8.59 -0.73
N PHE A 123 -10.21 7.55 -0.30
CA PHE A 123 -9.25 6.88 -1.15
C PHE A 123 -9.89 6.16 -2.34
N LEU A 124 -11.08 5.54 -2.20
CA LEU A 124 -11.83 4.97 -3.33
C LEU A 124 -12.12 6.03 -4.39
N LYS A 125 -12.66 7.17 -3.95
CA LYS A 125 -13.01 8.29 -4.83
C LYS A 125 -11.78 8.87 -5.54
N GLY A 126 -10.66 8.98 -4.82
CA GLY A 126 -9.36 9.40 -5.36
C GLY A 126 -8.76 8.41 -6.36
N ALA A 127 -8.80 7.11 -6.04
CA ALA A 127 -8.30 6.08 -6.94
C ALA A 127 -9.15 5.95 -8.21
N GLN A 128 -10.48 6.09 -8.11
CA GLN A 128 -11.37 6.15 -9.28
C GLN A 128 -11.11 7.39 -10.15
N TYR A 129 -10.81 8.54 -9.55
CA TYR A 129 -10.42 9.75 -10.27
C TYR A 129 -9.17 9.50 -11.13
N VAL A 130 -8.09 8.97 -10.52
CA VAL A 130 -6.83 8.69 -11.25
C VAL A 130 -7.02 7.60 -12.29
N ALA A 131 -7.86 6.61 -12.02
CA ALA A 131 -8.21 5.55 -12.97
C ALA A 131 -8.93 6.10 -14.21
N LYS A 132 -9.99 6.91 -14.02
CA LYS A 132 -10.72 7.57 -15.13
C LYS A 132 -9.78 8.41 -15.99
N TRP A 133 -8.95 9.23 -15.35
CA TRP A 133 -7.97 10.06 -16.02
C TRP A 133 -6.93 9.25 -16.80
N SER A 134 -6.39 8.18 -16.20
CA SER A 134 -5.39 7.31 -16.84
C SER A 134 -5.97 6.48 -18.00
N LEU A 135 -7.28 6.26 -18.02
CA LEU A 135 -8.00 5.66 -19.15
C LEU A 135 -8.27 6.67 -20.29
N GLY A 136 -7.86 7.93 -20.15
CA GLY A 136 -8.08 9.00 -21.12
C GLY A 136 -9.40 9.76 -20.92
N GLY A 137 -10.10 9.54 -19.79
CA GLY A 137 -11.31 10.25 -19.45
C GLY A 137 -11.05 11.65 -18.88
N ASN A 138 -11.99 12.56 -19.08
CA ASN A 138 -11.93 13.89 -18.49
C ASN A 138 -12.25 13.87 -16.99
N VAL A 139 -11.51 14.67 -16.22
CA VAL A 139 -11.67 14.82 -14.77
C VAL A 139 -11.63 16.29 -14.38
N SER A 140 -12.42 16.67 -13.37
CA SER A 140 -12.44 18.03 -12.82
C SER A 140 -11.19 18.31 -12.00
N TYR A 141 -10.59 19.48 -12.17
CA TYR A 141 -9.43 19.89 -11.39
C TYR A 141 -9.65 21.29 -10.83
N THR A 142 -9.69 21.41 -9.51
CA THR A 142 -9.64 22.68 -8.79
C THR A 142 -8.18 23.10 -8.67
N PRO A 143 -7.78 24.26 -9.24
CA PRO A 143 -6.43 24.79 -9.14
C PRO A 143 -5.96 24.87 -7.68
N TYR A 144 -4.72 24.46 -7.42
CA TYR A 144 -4.23 24.37 -6.06
C TYR A 144 -4.20 25.74 -5.35
N ALA A 145 -3.95 26.84 -6.07
CA ALA A 145 -3.97 28.19 -5.50
C ALA A 145 -5.35 28.60 -4.92
N GLN A 146 -6.41 27.87 -5.29
CA GLN A 146 -7.74 28.03 -4.71
C GLN A 146 -7.93 27.20 -3.43
N LEU A 147 -7.11 26.17 -3.24
CA LEU A 147 -7.15 25.25 -2.10
C LEU A 147 -6.19 25.68 -0.99
N ASP A 148 -4.99 26.13 -1.35
CA ASP A 148 -3.98 26.56 -0.39
C ASP A 148 -3.07 27.65 -1.01
N ARG A 149 -3.03 28.79 -0.30
CA ARG A 149 -2.32 30.02 -0.69
C ARG A 149 -0.96 30.16 0.00
N ARG A 150 -0.50 29.15 0.74
CA ARG A 150 0.80 29.20 1.42
C ARG A 150 1.96 29.27 0.40
N PRO A 151 3.03 30.03 0.69
CA PRO A 151 4.19 30.14 -0.19
C PRO A 151 5.00 28.83 -0.25
N GLY A 152 5.65 28.56 -1.39
CA GLY A 152 6.57 27.41 -1.55
C GLY A 152 5.99 26.18 -2.24
N ILE A 153 4.79 26.28 -2.79
CA ILE A 153 4.05 25.17 -3.42
C ILE A 153 4.12 25.31 -4.95
N GLN A 154 4.33 24.20 -5.65
CA GLN A 154 4.12 24.15 -7.11
C GLN A 154 2.62 24.13 -7.39
N GLN A 155 2.14 25.11 -8.15
CA GLN A 155 0.72 25.42 -8.29
C GLN A 155 0.21 25.01 -9.68
N PRO A 156 -0.16 23.73 -9.90
CA PRO A 156 -0.87 23.36 -11.12
C PRO A 156 -2.24 24.03 -11.16
N THR A 157 -2.59 24.54 -12.33
CA THR A 157 -3.90 25.15 -12.60
C THR A 157 -4.85 24.19 -13.31
N SER A 158 -4.35 23.04 -13.77
CA SER A 158 -5.13 22.00 -14.43
C SER A 158 -4.51 20.64 -14.15
N VAL A 159 -5.26 19.58 -14.42
CA VAL A 159 -4.71 18.23 -14.49
C VAL A 159 -3.66 18.15 -15.61
N ALA A 160 -2.60 17.38 -15.41
CA ALA A 160 -1.60 17.12 -16.42
C ALA A 160 -2.17 16.22 -17.55
N PRO A 161 -1.51 16.17 -18.71
CA PRO A 161 -1.83 15.16 -19.72
C PRO A 161 -1.64 13.75 -19.17
N ALA A 162 -2.58 12.85 -19.46
CA ALA A 162 -2.43 11.42 -19.21
C ALA A 162 -1.96 10.70 -20.48
N SER A 163 -1.06 9.74 -20.30
CA SER A 163 -0.70 8.75 -21.31
C SER A 163 -1.34 7.39 -20.98
N PRO A 164 -2.14 6.80 -21.89
CA PRO A 164 -2.65 5.45 -21.72
C PRO A 164 -1.57 4.35 -21.71
N THR A 165 -0.33 4.68 -22.09
CA THR A 165 0.83 3.77 -22.12
C THR A 165 1.64 3.78 -20.81
N GLN A 166 1.37 4.74 -19.91
CA GLN A 166 2.04 4.78 -18.62
C GLN A 166 1.31 3.87 -17.64
N VAL A 167 1.88 2.69 -17.41
CA VAL A 167 1.26 1.62 -16.61
C VAL A 167 2.15 1.32 -15.41
N ARG A 168 1.51 1.00 -14.27
CA ARG A 168 2.13 0.50 -13.05
C ARG A 168 1.26 -0.61 -12.43
N PRO A 169 1.83 -1.55 -11.66
CA PRO A 169 1.08 -2.64 -11.04
C PRO A 169 0.48 -2.21 -9.69
N VAL A 170 -0.46 -1.26 -9.73
CA VAL A 170 -1.07 -0.65 -8.53
C VAL A 170 -2.57 -0.95 -8.38
N TRP A 171 -3.19 -1.50 -9.41
CA TRP A 171 -4.64 -1.48 -9.56
C TRP A 171 -5.31 -2.70 -8.95
N ALA A 172 -4.72 -3.89 -9.08
CA ALA A 172 -5.38 -5.12 -8.66
C ALA A 172 -5.65 -5.16 -7.14
N MET A 173 -4.71 -4.68 -6.31
CA MET A 173 -4.88 -4.56 -4.87
C MET A 173 -6.07 -3.67 -4.51
N ILE A 174 -6.08 -2.45 -5.06
CA ILE A 174 -7.09 -1.43 -4.73
C ILE A 174 -8.46 -1.86 -5.25
N ALA A 175 -8.55 -2.33 -6.49
CA ALA A 175 -9.80 -2.76 -7.10
C ALA A 175 -10.41 -3.96 -6.36
N ASN A 176 -9.62 -4.98 -6.03
CA ASN A 176 -10.12 -6.16 -5.32
C ASN A 176 -10.52 -5.82 -3.87
N HIS A 177 -9.82 -4.92 -3.19
CA HIS A 177 -10.24 -4.45 -1.87
C HIS A 177 -11.68 -3.90 -1.92
N TYR A 178 -11.94 -2.91 -2.78
CA TYR A 178 -13.25 -2.26 -2.79
C TYR A 178 -14.35 -3.12 -3.43
N THR A 179 -14.07 -3.79 -4.56
CA THR A 179 -15.11 -4.52 -5.30
C THR A 179 -15.36 -5.92 -4.77
N LYS A 180 -14.32 -6.65 -4.34
CA LYS A 180 -14.45 -8.04 -3.89
C LYS A 180 -14.60 -8.13 -2.37
N ARG A 181 -13.71 -7.51 -1.59
CA ARG A 181 -13.81 -7.56 -0.12
C ARG A 181 -15.01 -6.76 0.39
N ARG A 182 -15.22 -5.54 -0.14
CA ARG A 182 -16.27 -4.63 0.34
C ARG A 182 -17.55 -4.60 -0.49
N GLY A 183 -17.55 -5.19 -1.69
CA GLY A 183 -18.75 -5.24 -2.54
C GLY A 183 -19.20 -3.87 -3.06
N LEU A 184 -18.32 -2.86 -3.06
CA LEU A 184 -18.63 -1.52 -3.53
C LEU A 184 -18.49 -1.42 -5.05
N SER A 185 -19.33 -0.59 -5.67
CA SER A 185 -19.18 -0.26 -7.08
C SER A 185 -17.96 0.64 -7.29
N ALA A 186 -17.10 0.26 -8.23
CA ALA A 186 -15.89 1.01 -8.55
C ALA A 186 -15.57 0.90 -10.05
N THR A 187 -16.45 1.44 -10.90
CA THR A 187 -16.40 1.32 -12.37
C THR A 187 -15.01 1.55 -12.96
N TYR A 188 -14.37 2.67 -12.64
CA TYR A 188 -13.08 3.00 -13.26
C TYR A 188 -11.93 2.16 -12.72
N LEU A 189 -11.98 1.78 -11.43
CA LEU A 189 -11.01 0.84 -10.86
C LEU A 189 -11.13 -0.55 -11.49
N THR A 190 -12.35 -1.04 -11.68
CA THR A 190 -12.60 -2.32 -12.38
C THR A 190 -12.04 -2.29 -13.79
N GLN A 191 -12.29 -1.21 -14.55
CA GLN A 191 -11.80 -1.08 -15.93
C GLN A 191 -10.28 -1.01 -16.00
N ILE A 192 -9.63 -0.17 -15.17
CA ILE A 192 -8.18 -0.03 -15.24
C ILE A 192 -7.45 -1.26 -14.70
N ALA A 193 -7.99 -1.92 -13.68
CA ALA A 193 -7.45 -3.19 -13.19
C ALA A 193 -7.56 -4.29 -14.26
N ALA A 194 -8.68 -4.36 -14.98
CA ALA A 194 -8.83 -5.29 -16.10
C ALA A 194 -7.84 -4.98 -17.25
N LYS A 195 -7.61 -3.70 -17.56
CA LYS A 195 -6.62 -3.27 -18.56
C LYS A 195 -5.18 -3.60 -18.14
N ALA A 196 -4.87 -3.50 -16.85
CA ALA A 196 -3.53 -3.75 -16.31
C ALA A 196 -3.27 -5.24 -16.03
N ALA A 197 -4.30 -6.09 -16.00
CA ALA A 197 -4.18 -7.49 -15.67
C ALA A 197 -3.67 -8.35 -16.85
N PRO A 198 -2.89 -9.42 -16.56
CA PRO A 198 -2.30 -9.71 -15.26
C PRO A 198 -1.16 -8.73 -14.91
N GLU A 199 -1.14 -8.25 -13.67
CA GLU A 199 -0.05 -7.39 -13.18
C GLU A 199 1.23 -8.23 -12.98
N GLY A 200 2.32 -7.79 -13.61
CA GLY A 200 3.67 -8.31 -13.42
C GLY A 200 4.40 -7.63 -12.26
N GLY A 201 5.71 -7.82 -12.19
CA GLY A 201 6.57 -7.31 -11.13
C GLY A 201 7.59 -6.27 -11.59
N GLY A 202 8.62 -6.09 -10.76
CA GLY A 202 9.79 -5.29 -11.09
C GLY A 202 10.41 -5.68 -12.44
N GLY A 203 10.55 -4.71 -13.33
CA GLY A 203 11.11 -4.90 -14.69
C GLY A 203 10.09 -5.01 -15.81
N ASP A 204 8.82 -5.28 -15.52
CA ASP A 204 7.76 -5.40 -16.55
C ASP A 204 7.20 -4.04 -17.02
N TYR A 205 7.51 -2.96 -16.30
CA TYR A 205 6.96 -1.61 -16.52
C TYR A 205 8.03 -0.59 -16.94
N GLY A 206 9.05 -1.08 -17.66
CA GLY A 206 10.18 -0.29 -18.14
C GLY A 206 11.35 -0.22 -17.14
N PRO A 207 12.49 0.36 -17.57
CA PRO A 207 13.73 0.37 -16.79
C PRO A 207 13.74 1.43 -15.67
N ASN A 208 12.71 2.25 -15.58
CA ASN A 208 12.63 3.38 -14.65
C ASN A 208 11.85 3.02 -13.38
N SER A 209 11.84 3.93 -12.40
CA SER A 209 11.19 3.79 -11.08
C SER A 209 9.80 3.14 -11.12
N GLY A 210 9.00 3.43 -12.15
CA GLY A 210 7.61 2.97 -12.27
C GLY A 210 7.38 1.46 -12.13
N GLY A 211 8.36 0.63 -12.51
CA GLY A 211 8.28 -0.82 -12.30
C GLY A 211 8.76 -1.30 -10.93
N PHE A 212 9.55 -0.51 -10.20
CA PHE A 212 10.21 -0.95 -8.96
C PHE A 212 9.60 -0.34 -7.70
N ASP A 213 8.78 0.70 -7.85
CA ASP A 213 8.17 1.41 -6.71
C ASP A 213 7.09 0.57 -5.99
N GLN A 214 6.62 -0.52 -6.61
CA GLN A 214 5.65 -1.45 -6.06
C GLN A 214 6.12 -2.89 -6.30
N LEU A 215 5.78 -3.79 -5.36
CA LEU A 215 6.12 -5.21 -5.47
C LEU A 215 5.55 -5.85 -6.75
N GLY A 216 4.37 -5.38 -7.16
CA GLY A 216 3.62 -5.92 -8.28
C GLY A 216 2.95 -7.26 -7.97
N PHE A 217 2.66 -8.04 -9.01
CA PHE A 217 1.95 -9.32 -8.93
C PHE A 217 0.59 -9.24 -8.24
N GLY A 218 -0.05 -8.07 -8.28
CA GLY A 218 -1.29 -7.83 -7.56
C GLY A 218 -2.45 -8.69 -8.04
N THR A 219 -2.50 -9.04 -9.34
CA THR A 219 -3.50 -9.97 -9.86
C THR A 219 -3.40 -11.33 -9.16
N LEU A 220 -2.18 -11.83 -8.89
CA LEU A 220 -1.97 -13.08 -8.17
C LEU A 220 -2.31 -12.93 -6.67
N ALA A 221 -1.83 -11.86 -6.03
CA ALA A 221 -1.91 -11.69 -4.58
C ALA A 221 -3.31 -11.30 -4.07
N PHE A 222 -4.09 -10.56 -4.86
CA PHE A 222 -5.34 -9.93 -4.38
C PHE A 222 -6.61 -10.43 -5.08
N THR A 223 -6.51 -11.19 -6.18
CA THR A 223 -7.68 -11.71 -6.90
C THR A 223 -8.11 -13.04 -6.29
N ARG A 224 -8.75 -12.97 -5.12
CA ARG A 224 -9.45 -14.11 -4.52
C ARG A 224 -10.94 -13.95 -4.74
N ASP A 225 -11.58 -15.04 -5.18
CA ASP A 225 -13.03 -15.10 -5.15
C ASP A 225 -13.53 -14.95 -3.71
N LYS A 226 -14.76 -14.47 -3.55
CA LYS A 226 -15.44 -14.42 -2.25
C LYS A 226 -15.80 -15.85 -1.82
N GLY A 227 -14.79 -16.63 -1.45
CA GLY A 227 -14.92 -17.94 -0.82
C GLY A 227 -15.28 -17.78 0.65
N ALA A 228 -16.26 -18.56 1.12
CA ALA A 228 -16.84 -18.50 2.45
C ALA A 228 -15.81 -18.58 3.61
N THR A 229 -16.15 -17.90 4.73
CA THR A 229 -15.49 -17.86 6.07
C THR A 229 -14.22 -16.99 6.18
N THR A 230 -14.04 -16.10 7.16
CA THR A 230 -14.38 -16.14 8.61
C THR A 230 -14.63 -14.71 9.13
N ALA A 231 -15.38 -14.58 10.22
CA ALA A 231 -15.92 -13.34 10.79
C ALA A 231 -14.95 -12.14 10.83
N THR A 232 -15.48 -10.96 10.50
CA THR A 232 -14.91 -9.64 10.82
C THR A 232 -14.57 -9.57 12.31
N PRO A 233 -13.38 -9.09 12.72
CA PRO A 233 -13.07 -8.94 14.13
C PRO A 233 -14.06 -7.93 14.74
N THR A 234 -14.91 -8.41 15.64
CA THR A 234 -15.81 -7.59 16.43
C THR A 234 -15.04 -7.12 17.67
N PRO A 235 -15.13 -5.84 18.09
CA PRO A 235 -14.46 -5.38 19.30
C PRO A 235 -15.03 -6.14 20.51
N SER A 236 -14.18 -6.80 21.29
CA SER A 236 -14.60 -7.48 22.51
C SER A 236 -15.01 -6.45 23.56
N ALA A 237 -16.30 -6.44 23.91
CA ALA A 237 -16.78 -5.78 25.11
C ALA A 237 -16.22 -6.54 26.33
N SER A 238 -15.61 -5.79 27.25
CA SER A 238 -15.15 -6.32 28.53
C SER A 238 -16.36 -6.54 29.45
N ASP A 239 -16.65 -7.80 29.78
CA ASP A 239 -17.63 -8.15 30.80
C ASP A 239 -17.10 -7.75 32.19
N ALA A 240 -17.77 -6.76 32.77
CA ALA A 240 -17.62 -6.39 34.18
C ALA A 240 -18.42 -7.37 35.04
N GLY A 241 -17.75 -8.40 35.57
CA GLY A 241 -18.32 -9.31 36.58
C GLY A 241 -17.84 -8.97 37.98
N SER A 242 -18.70 -8.34 38.78
CA SER A 242 -18.47 -8.08 40.20
C SER A 242 -18.64 -9.35 41.04
N GLY A 243 -17.76 -9.58 42.02
CA GLY A 243 -17.95 -10.59 43.06
C GLY A 243 -16.96 -10.41 44.21
N ALA A 244 -17.45 -10.01 45.38
CA ALA A 244 -16.65 -9.64 46.55
C ALA A 244 -16.54 -10.77 47.60
N ARG A 245 -15.28 -11.12 47.96
CA ARG A 245 -14.70 -11.42 49.31
C ARG A 245 -15.25 -12.59 50.21
N PRO A 246 -14.52 -13.08 51.26
CA PRO A 246 -13.54 -12.38 52.12
C PRO A 246 -12.21 -13.10 52.50
N ARG A 247 -11.39 -12.31 53.22
CA ARG A 247 -10.00 -12.49 53.70
C ARG A 247 -9.83 -13.52 54.82
N THR A 248 -8.66 -14.17 54.86
CA THR A 248 -7.85 -14.43 56.08
C THR A 248 -6.35 -14.38 55.74
N ALA A 249 -5.55 -13.93 56.70
CA ALA A 249 -4.15 -13.48 56.59
C ALA A 249 -3.11 -14.56 56.91
N ALA A 250 -1.87 -14.39 56.41
CA ALA A 250 -0.58 -14.52 57.12
C ALA A 250 0.61 -14.39 56.15
N THR A 251 1.79 -14.16 56.73
CA THR A 251 2.96 -13.40 56.24
C THR A 251 4.13 -14.24 55.69
N THR A 252 4.94 -13.56 54.85
CA THR A 252 6.41 -13.62 54.65
C THR A 252 7.10 -14.83 53.97
N SER A 253 7.79 -14.51 52.85
CA SER A 253 9.21 -14.81 52.51
C SER A 253 9.50 -15.56 51.18
N ALA A 254 10.12 -14.80 50.27
CA ALA A 254 11.09 -15.10 49.18
C ALA A 254 11.12 -16.43 48.38
N SER A 255 11.11 -16.23 47.05
CA SER A 255 11.94 -16.85 45.98
C SER A 255 11.20 -17.52 44.81
N ALA A 256 11.48 -16.96 43.62
CA ALA A 256 11.46 -17.49 42.26
C ALA A 256 10.46 -18.59 41.85
N SER A 257 9.56 -18.28 40.91
CA SER A 257 9.52 -18.87 39.55
C SER A 257 8.16 -18.63 38.85
N ALA A 258 8.23 -18.64 37.51
CA ALA A 258 7.17 -18.85 36.52
C ALA A 258 6.24 -17.68 36.11
N SER A 259 6.38 -17.31 34.82
CA SER A 259 5.42 -16.61 33.97
C SER A 259 4.07 -17.34 33.89
N PRO A 260 3.00 -16.71 33.33
CA PRO A 260 2.81 -16.90 31.89
C PRO A 260 2.20 -15.71 31.11
N ALA A 261 2.43 -15.79 29.80
CA ALA A 261 1.53 -15.43 28.70
C ALA A 261 1.17 -13.94 28.47
N GLY A 262 1.89 -13.31 27.53
CA GLY A 262 1.36 -12.29 26.63
C GLY A 262 1.63 -12.77 25.20
N GLY A 263 0.57 -13.05 24.43
CA GLY A 263 0.64 -13.68 23.12
C GLY A 263 1.34 -12.80 22.08
N GLY A 264 2.33 -13.36 21.41
CA GLY A 264 3.00 -12.75 20.27
C GLY A 264 2.10 -12.72 19.03
N LEU A 265 2.04 -11.57 18.39
CA LEU A 265 1.35 -11.33 17.13
C LEU A 265 2.34 -11.54 15.97
N ALA A 266 2.74 -12.77 15.67
CA ALA A 266 3.32 -13.13 14.37
C ALA A 266 3.47 -14.65 14.25
N ALA A 267 2.45 -15.33 13.74
CA ALA A 267 2.61 -16.68 13.20
C ALA A 267 1.51 -16.97 12.17
N THR A 268 1.70 -16.51 10.93
CA THR A 268 1.11 -17.18 9.77
C THR A 268 2.22 -17.91 9.03
N GLY A 269 2.83 -18.87 9.72
CA GLY A 269 3.56 -19.96 9.07
C GLY A 269 2.59 -21.11 8.89
N SER A 270 2.10 -21.31 7.67
CA SER A 270 1.36 -22.53 7.33
C SER A 270 2.35 -23.69 7.26
N GLY A 271 2.61 -24.31 8.41
CA GLY A 271 3.10 -25.67 8.46
C GLY A 271 1.90 -26.58 8.37
N ASP A 272 1.64 -27.13 7.18
CA ASP A 272 0.99 -28.43 7.00
C ASP A 272 1.22 -28.91 5.57
N VAL A 273 2.11 -29.89 5.46
CA VAL A 273 2.29 -30.71 4.25
C VAL A 273 1.18 -31.75 4.26
N VAL A 274 0.20 -31.61 3.37
CA VAL A 274 -0.75 -32.69 3.07
C VAL A 274 -0.45 -33.17 1.65
N GLY A 275 0.10 -34.38 1.57
CA GLY A 275 0.37 -35.08 0.34
C GLY A 275 -0.92 -35.50 -0.35
N TRP A 276 -1.03 -35.19 -1.64
CA TRP A 276 -1.96 -35.85 -2.54
C TRP A 276 -1.15 -36.65 -3.56
N ALA A 277 -1.23 -37.97 -3.41
CA ALA A 277 -0.85 -38.91 -4.46
C ALA A 277 -1.96 -38.92 -5.51
N ALA A 278 -1.62 -38.62 -6.76
CA ALA A 278 -2.41 -39.01 -7.92
C ALA A 278 -1.44 -39.49 -9.01
N ALA A 279 -1.46 -40.79 -9.24
CA ALA A 279 -0.76 -41.47 -10.31
C ALA A 279 -1.55 -41.35 -11.63
N ALA A 280 -0.88 -40.88 -12.68
CA ALA A 280 -1.11 -41.12 -14.12
C ALA A 280 -0.35 -40.00 -14.86
N GLY A 281 0.40 -40.16 -15.94
CA GLY A 281 0.79 -41.29 -16.76
C GLY A 281 1.83 -40.76 -17.74
N VAL A 282 2.73 -41.63 -18.19
CA VAL A 282 3.90 -41.35 -19.02
C VAL A 282 3.49 -40.94 -20.45
N THR A 283 4.21 -39.97 -21.05
CA THR A 283 4.83 -39.97 -22.41
C THR A 283 4.74 -38.59 -23.10
N ALA A 284 5.89 -37.96 -23.38
CA ALA A 284 6.31 -37.48 -24.73
C ALA A 284 7.43 -36.40 -24.69
N VAL A 285 8.68 -36.88 -24.71
CA VAL A 285 9.82 -36.52 -25.60
C VAL A 285 10.05 -35.05 -26.05
N ALA A 286 11.17 -34.51 -25.53
CA ALA A 286 12.29 -33.79 -26.17
C ALA A 286 12.06 -32.68 -27.23
N GLY A 287 12.67 -31.52 -26.96
CA GLY A 287 13.17 -30.60 -27.98
C GLY A 287 13.67 -29.27 -27.42
N GLY A 288 14.95 -28.94 -27.62
CA GLY A 288 15.37 -27.54 -27.74
C GLY A 288 16.51 -27.00 -26.88
N LEU A 289 17.53 -27.77 -26.55
CA LEU A 289 18.79 -27.22 -26.05
C LEU A 289 19.67 -26.76 -27.24
N LEU A 290 19.40 -25.58 -27.80
CA LEU A 290 20.13 -25.11 -28.99
C LEU A 290 20.12 -23.59 -29.20
N PHE A 291 20.57 -22.79 -28.22
CA PHE A 291 20.86 -21.36 -28.47
C PHE A 291 22.06 -20.74 -27.75
N LEU A 292 23.07 -21.53 -27.38
CA LEU A 292 24.33 -21.02 -26.79
C LEU A 292 25.58 -21.18 -27.67
N ARG A 293 25.43 -21.27 -29.00
CA ARG A 293 26.59 -21.41 -29.91
C ARG A 293 26.73 -20.38 -31.03
N ARG A 294 26.11 -19.20 -30.90
CA ARG A 294 26.10 -18.19 -31.99
C ARG A 294 26.78 -16.85 -31.69
N ARG A 295 27.69 -16.78 -30.70
CA ARG A 295 28.36 -15.50 -30.34
C ARG A 295 29.86 -15.38 -30.67
N ASP A 296 30.51 -16.41 -31.22
CA ASP A 296 31.96 -16.36 -31.53
C ASP A 296 32.34 -16.31 -33.02
N ARG A 297 31.38 -16.10 -33.94
CA ARG A 297 31.66 -16.18 -35.39
C ARG A 297 31.50 -14.89 -36.19
N VAL A 298 31.35 -13.72 -35.54
CA VAL A 298 31.21 -12.42 -36.24
C VAL A 298 32.35 -11.44 -35.93
N ARG A 299 33.43 -11.88 -35.28
CA ARG A 299 34.60 -11.02 -34.97
C ARG A 299 35.87 -11.33 -35.79
N ARG A 300 35.73 -12.03 -36.91
CA ARG A 300 36.77 -12.23 -37.92
C ARG A 300 36.12 -12.07 -39.29
N ASP A 301 35.99 -10.82 -39.72
CA ASP A 301 35.93 -10.39 -41.13
C ASP A 301 36.03 -8.85 -41.10
N GLY A 302 37.26 -8.37 -41.00
CA GLY A 302 37.59 -6.96 -40.84
C GLY A 302 39.10 -6.77 -40.73
N ALA A 303 39.83 -7.30 -41.73
CA ALA A 303 41.24 -7.00 -41.98
C ALA A 303 41.59 -7.39 -43.42
N GLN A 304 41.33 -6.46 -44.35
CA GLN A 304 42.16 -6.16 -45.53
C GLN A 304 41.77 -4.77 -46.04
#